data_AF-A0A226NGX5-F1
#
_entry.id   AF-A0A226NGX5-F1
#
_cell.length_a   1.000
_cell.length_b   1.000
_cell.length_c   1.000
_cell.angle_alpha   90.00
_cell.angle_beta   90.00
_cell.angle_gamma   90.00
#
_symmetry.space_group_name_H-M   'P 1'
#
loop_
_entity.id
_entity.type
_entity.pdbx_description
1 polymer ?
#
loop_
_entity_poly.entity_id
_entity_poly.type
_entity_poly.pdbx_seq_one_letter_code
_entity_poly.pdbx_strand_id
1 'polypeptide(L)'
;MFLCFQVSLFNFVFLIAWALALPYAQFRPLASSICTVWTCVIIVCKMLYQLTSIDPSTFSSNCTLPRENETKVDLEELKTSVLYSGPVDPAEWVGLRKSYPLLLYLRNNLLMLAILAFEVTIYRHQEYYRCRNNLTAPVTKTIFHDITRAHLDDGLVNCVKYFINYFFYKFGLETCFLLSVNVIGQRMDFYAMIHAFWLIAVLYRRRRKAIAEIWPKYCCFLACIITFQYFLCIGIPPAPCKDYPWRSGNANFNSNIIKWLYFPDFIVRPNPVFLVYDFMLLLCASLQRQTFEDENKAAVRIMAGDNVEICMNLEAASFSQHNPVPDFIHCRSYLDMYKVIIFSYLFWFVLTIIFITGTTRISIFCMGYLVACFYFLLFGGDLLLKPIRSILRYWDWLIAYNVFVITMKNILSIGACGYIESLIQNSCWLIQAFSLACTVKGYRIPTNNADCKLPSGEAGIIWDSICFAFLLLQRRVFMSYYFLHVVADIKASQILASR
;
A
#
# COMPACT_ATOMS: atom_id res chain seq x y z
N MET A 1 -14.66 -1.09 -3.58
CA MET A 1 -14.56 -0.89 -2.11
C MET A 1 -15.81 -1.38 -1.37
N PHE A 2 -17.02 -0.90 -1.70
CA PHE A 2 -18.26 -1.26 -0.97
C PHE A 2 -18.63 -2.76 -0.96
N LEU A 3 -18.20 -3.53 -1.97
CA LEU A 3 -18.52 -4.96 -2.09
C LEU A 3 -17.50 -5.91 -1.44
N CYS A 4 -16.30 -5.43 -1.08
CA CYS A 4 -15.29 -6.29 -0.43
C CYS A 4 -15.71 -6.72 0.98
N PHE A 5 -16.67 -6.04 1.60
CA PHE A 5 -17.18 -6.41 2.93
C PHE A 5 -18.10 -7.63 2.91
N GLN A 6 -18.72 -7.97 1.76
CA GLN A 6 -19.50 -9.19 1.61
C GLN A 6 -18.79 -10.11 0.60
N VAL A 7 -18.00 -11.03 1.12
CA VAL A 7 -17.32 -12.04 0.30
C VAL A 7 -18.36 -13.00 -0.23
N SER A 8 -18.40 -13.16 -1.55
CA SER A 8 -19.30 -14.10 -2.24
C SER A 8 -18.78 -14.39 -3.64
N LEU A 9 -19.25 -15.50 -4.23
CA LEU A 9 -18.90 -15.85 -5.61
C LEU A 9 -19.36 -14.79 -6.62
N PHE A 10 -20.59 -14.29 -6.49
CA PHE A 10 -21.11 -13.25 -7.38
C PHE A 10 -20.24 -11.99 -7.41
N ASN A 11 -19.66 -11.62 -6.26
CA ASN A 11 -18.80 -10.44 -6.17
C ASN A 11 -17.40 -10.66 -6.75
N PHE A 12 -16.99 -11.90 -7.03
CA PHE A 12 -15.68 -12.21 -7.62
C PHE A 12 -15.51 -11.60 -9.01
N VAL A 13 -16.57 -11.59 -9.81
CA VAL A 13 -16.57 -11.02 -11.18
C VAL A 13 -16.21 -9.54 -11.14
N PHE A 14 -16.74 -8.79 -10.16
CA PHE A 14 -16.40 -7.37 -10.01
C PHE A 14 -14.93 -7.16 -9.69
N LEU A 15 -14.37 -8.01 -8.82
CA LEU A 15 -12.96 -7.92 -8.46
C LEU A 15 -12.07 -8.22 -9.65
N ILE A 16 -12.35 -9.28 -10.43
CA ILE A 16 -11.59 -9.60 -11.64
C ILE A 16 -11.67 -8.46 -12.66
N ALA A 17 -12.89 -7.96 -12.93
CA ALA A 17 -13.11 -6.88 -13.89
C ALA A 17 -12.29 -5.64 -13.53
N TRP A 18 -12.33 -5.19 -12.28
CA TRP A 18 -11.58 -4.00 -11.84
C TRP A 18 -10.09 -4.26 -11.63
N ALA A 19 -9.68 -5.45 -11.18
CA ALA A 19 -8.26 -5.80 -11.01
C ALA A 19 -7.50 -5.76 -12.35
N LEU A 20 -8.17 -6.14 -13.45
CA LEU A 20 -7.61 -6.05 -14.81
C LEU A 20 -7.79 -4.67 -15.44
N ALA A 21 -8.92 -3.99 -15.21
CA ALA A 21 -9.20 -2.69 -15.83
C ALA A 21 -8.35 -1.53 -15.27
N LEU A 22 -7.93 -1.61 -14.01
CA LEU A 22 -7.07 -0.59 -13.41
C LEU A 22 -5.73 -0.46 -14.15
N PRO A 23 -4.88 -1.51 -14.22
CA PRO A 23 -3.57 -1.43 -14.88
C PRO A 23 -3.65 -1.30 -16.40
N TYR A 24 -4.74 -1.75 -17.03
CA TYR A 24 -4.91 -1.71 -18.49
C TYR A 24 -6.08 -0.80 -18.86
N ALA A 25 -5.77 0.47 -19.15
CA ALA A 25 -6.77 1.51 -19.38
C ALA A 25 -7.78 1.20 -20.51
N GLN A 26 -7.39 0.39 -21.50
CA GLN A 26 -8.25 -0.05 -22.60
C GLN A 26 -9.47 -0.86 -22.13
N PHE A 27 -9.35 -1.60 -21.02
CA PHE A 27 -10.44 -2.42 -20.49
C PHE A 27 -11.39 -1.66 -19.56
N ARG A 28 -11.09 -0.42 -19.16
CA ARG A 28 -11.95 0.40 -18.27
C ARG A 28 -13.41 0.54 -18.74
N PRO A 29 -13.69 0.95 -20.00
CA PRO A 29 -15.08 1.08 -20.46
C PRO A 29 -15.81 -0.28 -20.50
N LEU A 30 -15.10 -1.34 -20.90
CA LEU A 30 -15.65 -2.70 -20.93
C LEU A 30 -15.99 -3.19 -19.52
N ALA A 31 -15.08 -2.99 -18.55
CA ALA A 31 -15.29 -3.40 -17.16
C ALA A 31 -16.46 -2.66 -16.52
N SER A 32 -16.62 -1.36 -16.77
CA SER A 32 -17.79 -0.61 -16.28
C SER A 32 -19.09 -1.17 -16.85
N SER A 33 -19.12 -1.50 -18.15
CA SER A 33 -20.28 -2.12 -18.82
C SER A 33 -20.59 -3.53 -18.28
N ILE A 34 -19.58 -4.38 -18.09
CA ILE A 34 -19.77 -5.71 -17.49
C ILE A 34 -20.29 -5.59 -16.05
N CYS A 35 -19.73 -4.67 -15.26
CA CYS A 35 -20.15 -4.45 -13.88
C CYS A 35 -21.59 -3.95 -13.80
N THR A 36 -22.05 -3.07 -14.69
CA THR A 36 -23.45 -2.61 -14.68
C THR A 36 -24.42 -3.75 -14.94
N VAL A 37 -24.22 -4.52 -16.01
CA VAL A 37 -25.05 -5.68 -16.35
C VAL A 37 -25.06 -6.69 -15.21
N TRP A 38 -23.89 -7.05 -14.68
CA TRP A 38 -23.77 -8.04 -13.62
C TRP A 38 -24.42 -7.58 -12.30
N THR A 39 -24.33 -6.28 -11.98
CA THR A 39 -25.01 -5.71 -10.81
C THR A 39 -26.53 -5.84 -10.93
N CYS A 40 -27.09 -5.58 -12.12
CA CYS A 40 -28.51 -5.78 -12.38
C CYS A 40 -28.92 -7.25 -12.22
N VAL A 41 -28.13 -8.19 -12.75
CA VAL A 41 -28.38 -9.64 -12.58
C VAL A 41 -28.40 -10.02 -11.09
N ILE A 42 -27.41 -9.58 -10.31
CA ILE A 42 -27.36 -9.85 -8.86
C ILE A 42 -28.57 -9.27 -8.13
N ILE A 43 -29.00 -8.03 -8.46
CA ILE A 43 -30.19 -7.43 -7.85
C ILE A 43 -31.43 -8.30 -8.13
N VAL A 44 -31.64 -8.71 -9.38
CA VAL A 44 -32.76 -9.58 -9.75
C VAL A 44 -32.69 -10.92 -9.03
N CYS A 45 -31.53 -11.58 -9.01
CA CYS A 45 -31.35 -12.85 -8.29
C CYS A 45 -31.63 -12.71 -6.78
N LYS A 46 -31.15 -11.63 -6.15
CA LYS A 46 -31.38 -11.36 -4.72
C LYS A 46 -32.86 -11.08 -4.41
N MET A 47 -33.57 -10.41 -5.31
CA MET A 47 -35.01 -10.17 -5.19
C MET A 47 -35.81 -11.46 -5.36
N LEU A 48 -35.49 -12.26 -6.38
CA LEU A 48 -36.14 -13.56 -6.63
C LEU A 48 -35.94 -14.52 -5.45
N TYR A 49 -34.75 -14.53 -4.82
CA TYR A 49 -34.48 -15.37 -3.64
C TYR A 49 -35.31 -15.00 -2.40
N GLN A 50 -35.94 -13.81 -2.35
CA GLN A 50 -36.83 -13.44 -1.25
C GLN A 50 -38.25 -13.98 -1.41
N LEU A 51 -38.60 -14.60 -2.54
CA LEU A 51 -39.95 -15.15 -2.74
C LEU A 51 -40.27 -16.18 -1.65
N THR A 52 -41.52 -16.20 -1.23
CA THR A 52 -42.03 -17.16 -0.24
C THR A 52 -42.02 -18.59 -0.75
N SER A 53 -41.94 -18.80 -2.07
CA SER A 53 -41.85 -20.12 -2.70
C SER A 53 -40.51 -20.82 -2.50
N ILE A 54 -39.45 -20.11 -2.13
CA ILE A 54 -38.10 -20.67 -1.98
C ILE A 54 -37.82 -20.83 -0.49
N ASP A 55 -37.91 -22.03 0.06
CA ASP A 55 -37.59 -22.25 1.48
C ASP A 55 -36.15 -22.75 1.65
N PRO A 56 -35.26 -22.01 2.35
CA PRO A 56 -33.86 -22.43 2.52
C PRO A 56 -33.71 -23.78 3.22
N SER A 57 -34.65 -24.15 4.09
CA SER A 57 -34.64 -25.41 4.83
C SER A 57 -34.73 -26.64 3.93
N THR A 58 -35.33 -26.55 2.73
CA THR A 58 -35.39 -27.68 1.80
C THR A 58 -34.07 -27.92 1.09
N PHE A 59 -33.22 -26.90 0.98
CA PHE A 59 -31.93 -26.97 0.30
C PHE A 59 -30.73 -27.04 1.25
N SER A 60 -30.94 -26.72 2.53
CA SER A 60 -29.88 -26.71 3.52
C SER A 60 -29.40 -28.11 3.88
N SER A 61 -28.09 -28.28 3.97
CA SER A 61 -27.45 -29.52 4.42
C SER A 61 -26.98 -29.39 5.86
N ASN A 62 -27.40 -30.31 6.73
CA ASN A 62 -26.85 -30.43 8.08
C ASN A 62 -25.59 -31.29 8.05
N CYS A 63 -24.44 -30.70 8.37
CA CYS A 63 -23.19 -31.43 8.48
C CYS A 63 -23.09 -32.13 9.83
N THR A 64 -22.77 -33.42 9.82
CA THR A 64 -22.53 -34.20 11.04
C THR A 64 -21.18 -33.85 11.65
N LEU A 65 -21.12 -33.74 12.98
CA LEU A 65 -19.88 -33.50 13.71
C LEU A 65 -18.87 -34.66 13.46
N PRO A 66 -17.59 -34.35 13.22
CA PRO A 66 -16.54 -35.35 13.07
C PRO A 66 -16.25 -36.06 14.40
N ARG A 67 -15.69 -37.27 14.34
CA ARG A 67 -15.27 -38.01 15.54
C ARG A 67 -13.95 -37.44 16.09
N GLU A 68 -13.68 -37.62 17.39
CA GLU A 68 -12.45 -37.13 18.05
C GLU A 68 -11.15 -37.60 17.37
N ASN A 69 -11.17 -38.78 16.73
CA ASN A 69 -10.01 -39.31 16.01
C ASN A 69 -9.73 -38.61 14.66
N GLU A 70 -10.72 -37.90 14.11
CA GLU A 70 -10.64 -37.30 12.77
C GLU A 70 -10.10 -35.87 12.81
N THR A 71 -10.28 -35.16 13.94
CA THR A 71 -9.86 -33.76 14.12
C THR A 71 -9.30 -33.52 15.52
N LYS A 72 -8.14 -32.85 15.61
CA LYS A 72 -7.49 -32.45 16.89
C LYS A 72 -8.12 -31.21 17.56
N VAL A 73 -9.20 -30.66 17.00
CA VAL A 73 -9.80 -29.41 17.45
C VAL A 73 -10.85 -29.70 18.53
N ASP A 74 -10.86 -28.88 19.58
CA ASP A 74 -11.85 -29.01 20.66
C ASP A 74 -13.29 -28.83 20.14
N LEU A 75 -14.22 -29.54 20.76
CA LEU A 75 -15.62 -29.65 20.34
C LEU A 75 -16.35 -28.30 20.43
N GLU A 76 -16.01 -27.48 21.42
CA GLU A 76 -16.53 -26.12 21.57
C GLU A 76 -16.05 -25.19 20.44
N GLU A 77 -14.81 -25.35 19.96
CA GLU A 77 -14.32 -24.58 18.83
C GLU A 77 -14.95 -25.03 17.50
N LEU A 78 -15.18 -26.33 17.33
CA LEU A 78 -15.85 -26.86 16.14
C LEU A 78 -17.28 -26.31 16.00
N LYS A 79 -18.01 -26.15 17.11
CA LYS A 79 -19.36 -25.54 17.10
C LYS A 79 -19.37 -24.08 16.65
N THR A 80 -18.25 -23.37 16.74
CA THR A 80 -18.14 -22.00 16.20
C THR A 80 -17.93 -21.93 14.69
N SER A 81 -17.61 -23.07 14.05
CA SER A 81 -17.39 -23.14 12.61
C SER A 81 -18.68 -22.93 11.81
N VAL A 82 -18.53 -22.46 10.57
CA VAL A 82 -19.65 -22.34 9.62
C VAL A 82 -20.31 -23.69 9.31
N LEU A 83 -19.54 -24.79 9.33
CA LEU A 83 -20.05 -26.13 8.99
C LEU A 83 -20.92 -26.73 10.09
N TYR A 84 -20.56 -26.52 11.36
CA TYR A 84 -21.16 -27.25 12.48
C TYR A 84 -22.03 -26.37 13.40
N SER A 85 -22.09 -25.06 13.16
CA SER A 85 -22.96 -24.14 13.93
C SER A 85 -24.44 -24.28 13.58
N GLY A 86 -24.77 -24.70 12.36
CA GLY A 86 -26.15 -24.83 11.90
C GLY A 86 -26.27 -25.40 10.48
N PRO A 87 -27.50 -25.51 9.96
CA PRO A 87 -27.75 -25.95 8.59
C PRO A 87 -27.05 -25.02 7.59
N VAL A 88 -26.26 -25.60 6.70
CA VAL A 88 -25.52 -24.85 5.68
C VAL A 88 -26.40 -24.66 4.46
N ASP A 89 -26.68 -23.41 4.10
CA ASP A 89 -27.35 -23.06 2.83
C ASP A 89 -26.30 -22.95 1.70
N PRO A 90 -26.34 -23.79 0.65
CA PRO A 90 -25.43 -23.68 -0.49
C PRO A 90 -25.50 -22.32 -1.20
N ALA A 91 -26.66 -21.64 -1.14
CA ALA A 91 -26.87 -20.35 -1.80
C ALA A 91 -26.12 -19.20 -1.10
N GLU A 92 -25.81 -19.34 0.20
CA GLU A 92 -25.09 -18.32 0.96
C GLU A 92 -23.65 -18.13 0.45
N TRP A 93 -22.98 -19.23 0.08
CA TRP A 93 -21.64 -19.20 -0.54
C TRP A 93 -21.64 -18.47 -1.91
N VAL A 94 -22.70 -18.66 -2.70
CA VAL A 94 -22.90 -17.95 -3.96
C VAL A 94 -23.12 -16.44 -3.73
N GLY A 95 -23.77 -16.09 -2.61
CA GLY A 95 -24.02 -14.72 -2.17
C GLY A 95 -25.50 -14.37 -1.97
N LEU A 96 -26.39 -15.37 -1.98
CA LEU A 96 -27.83 -15.23 -1.79
C LEU A 96 -28.19 -15.58 -0.34
N ARG A 97 -28.94 -14.70 0.32
CA ARG A 97 -29.50 -14.97 1.65
C ARG A 97 -30.88 -14.35 1.77
N LYS A 98 -31.77 -15.00 2.53
CA LYS A 98 -33.02 -14.36 2.94
C LYS A 98 -32.71 -13.32 4.01
N SER A 99 -33.22 -12.10 3.84
CA SER A 99 -32.95 -11.00 4.79
C SER A 99 -34.11 -10.02 4.81
N TYR A 100 -34.60 -9.75 6.01
CA TYR A 100 -35.59 -8.70 6.29
C TYR A 100 -34.87 -7.61 7.10
N PRO A 101 -34.77 -6.35 6.64
CA PRO A 101 -35.38 -5.74 5.46
C PRO A 101 -34.57 -5.85 4.15
N LEU A 102 -35.28 -6.06 3.02
CA LEU A 102 -34.69 -6.23 1.68
C LEU A 102 -33.86 -5.02 1.21
N LEU A 103 -34.32 -3.80 1.48
CA LEU A 103 -33.63 -2.57 1.06
C LEU A 103 -32.21 -2.50 1.62
N LEU A 104 -32.02 -2.89 2.90
CA LEU A 104 -30.71 -2.88 3.54
C LEU A 104 -29.75 -3.88 2.88
N TYR A 105 -30.28 -5.04 2.47
CA TYR A 105 -29.51 -6.07 1.78
C TYR A 105 -29.13 -5.67 0.33
N LEU A 106 -30.00 -4.95 -0.37
CA LEU A 106 -29.74 -4.46 -1.73
C LEU A 106 -28.96 -3.15 -1.77
N ARG A 107 -28.92 -2.37 -0.68
CA ARG A 107 -28.33 -1.04 -0.60
C ARG A 107 -26.97 -0.93 -1.28
N ASN A 108 -26.06 -1.87 -1.02
CA ASN A 108 -24.71 -1.83 -1.58
C ASN A 108 -24.69 -2.01 -3.12
N ASN A 109 -25.56 -2.88 -3.65
CA ASN A 109 -25.64 -3.11 -5.11
C ASN A 109 -26.34 -1.94 -5.80
N LEU A 110 -27.38 -1.35 -5.17
CA LEU A 110 -28.05 -0.15 -5.67
C LEU A 110 -27.11 1.06 -5.70
N LEU A 111 -26.33 1.27 -4.64
CA LEU A 111 -25.32 2.33 -4.62
C LEU A 111 -24.25 2.12 -5.69
N MET A 112 -23.81 0.87 -5.90
CA MET A 112 -22.86 0.56 -6.98
C MET A 112 -23.44 0.90 -8.35
N LEU A 113 -24.68 0.49 -8.62
CA LEU A 113 -25.36 0.79 -9.88
C LEU A 113 -25.51 2.30 -10.09
N ALA A 114 -25.88 3.04 -9.04
CA ALA A 114 -25.99 4.49 -9.07
C ALA A 114 -24.64 5.16 -9.41
N ILE A 115 -23.53 4.69 -8.81
CA ILE A 115 -22.18 5.21 -9.11
C ILE A 115 -21.78 4.92 -10.56
N LEU A 116 -22.03 3.71 -11.06
CA LEU A 116 -21.71 3.35 -12.45
C LEU A 116 -22.55 4.14 -13.46
N ALA A 117 -23.84 4.34 -13.18
CA ALA A 117 -24.69 5.21 -14.00
C ALA A 117 -24.18 6.66 -13.96
N PHE A 118 -23.83 7.15 -12.77
CA PHE A 118 -23.32 8.50 -12.59
C PHE A 118 -21.99 8.72 -13.34
N GLU A 119 -21.08 7.74 -13.33
CA GLU A 119 -19.85 7.76 -14.13
C GLU A 119 -20.15 8.05 -15.62
N VAL A 120 -21.04 7.27 -16.23
CA VAL A 120 -21.41 7.43 -17.64
C VAL A 120 -22.10 8.78 -17.89
N THR A 121 -22.97 9.23 -16.98
CA THR A 121 -23.61 10.55 -17.10
C THR A 121 -22.61 11.70 -17.10
N ILE A 122 -21.56 11.63 -16.27
CA ILE A 122 -20.49 12.64 -16.27
C ILE A 122 -19.77 12.64 -17.62
N TYR A 123 -19.35 11.47 -18.12
CA TYR A 123 -18.66 11.39 -19.41
C TYR A 123 -19.50 11.98 -20.56
N ARG A 124 -20.80 11.64 -20.61
CA ARG A 124 -21.73 12.18 -21.61
C ARG A 124 -21.97 13.66 -21.45
N HIS A 125 -22.10 14.15 -20.22
CA HIS A 125 -22.25 15.58 -19.96
C HIS A 125 -21.02 16.38 -20.44
N GLN A 126 -19.82 15.87 -20.17
CA GLN A 126 -18.56 16.50 -20.61
C GLN A 126 -18.43 16.51 -22.14
N GLU A 127 -18.83 15.42 -22.81
CA GLU A 127 -18.86 15.33 -24.27
C GLU A 127 -19.87 16.33 -24.86
N TYR A 128 -21.09 16.38 -24.33
CA TYR A 128 -22.12 17.33 -24.76
C TYR A 128 -21.69 18.79 -24.59
N TYR A 129 -21.10 19.16 -23.46
CA TYR A 129 -20.59 20.51 -23.21
C TYR A 129 -19.51 20.90 -24.22
N ARG A 130 -18.59 19.98 -24.54
CA ARG A 130 -17.53 20.22 -25.53
C ARG A 130 -18.08 20.39 -26.94
N CYS A 131 -19.03 19.55 -27.35
CA CYS A 131 -19.66 19.67 -28.66
C CYS A 131 -20.45 20.99 -28.79
N ARG A 132 -21.19 21.39 -27.76
CA ARG A 132 -21.98 22.63 -27.79
C ARG A 132 -21.10 23.89 -27.90
N ASN A 133 -19.94 23.88 -27.26
CA ASN A 133 -19.03 25.03 -27.21
C ASN A 133 -17.87 24.93 -28.22
N ASN A 134 -17.88 23.94 -29.13
CA ASN A 134 -16.78 23.66 -30.07
C ASN A 134 -15.40 23.57 -29.39
N LEU A 135 -15.33 22.97 -28.19
CA LEU A 135 -14.10 22.79 -27.42
C LEU A 135 -13.48 21.42 -27.70
N THR A 136 -12.15 21.37 -27.82
CA THR A 136 -11.40 20.11 -27.92
C THR A 136 -11.13 19.50 -26.55
N ALA A 137 -10.88 18.19 -26.50
CA ALA A 137 -10.47 17.55 -25.27
C ALA A 137 -9.08 18.05 -24.85
N PRO A 138 -8.88 18.51 -23.60
CA PRO A 138 -7.60 19.02 -23.16
C PRO A 138 -6.54 17.90 -23.18
N VAL A 139 -5.35 18.23 -23.68
CA VAL A 139 -4.23 17.28 -23.84
C VAL A 139 -3.78 16.74 -22.48
N THR A 140 -3.81 17.58 -21.45
CA THR A 140 -3.59 17.20 -20.06
C THR A 140 -4.90 17.25 -19.30
N LYS A 141 -5.21 16.17 -18.55
CA LYS A 141 -6.43 16.07 -17.74
C LYS A 141 -6.27 16.81 -16.40
N THR A 142 -5.91 18.09 -16.45
CA THR A 142 -5.69 18.93 -15.27
C THR A 142 -6.95 19.69 -14.86
N ILE A 143 -6.95 20.21 -13.62
CA ILE A 143 -8.04 21.03 -13.08
C ILE A 143 -7.82 22.49 -13.48
N PHE A 144 -6.61 23.00 -13.26
CA PHE A 144 -6.23 24.36 -13.66
C PHE A 144 -5.39 24.32 -14.93
N HIS A 145 -5.95 24.73 -16.07
CA HIS A 145 -5.26 24.67 -17.36
C HIS A 145 -4.16 25.72 -17.52
N ASP A 146 -4.25 26.84 -16.82
CA ASP A 146 -3.32 27.98 -16.97
C ASP A 146 -1.97 27.73 -16.27
N ILE A 147 -1.91 26.77 -15.34
CA ILE A 147 -0.74 26.56 -14.49
C ILE A 147 0.19 25.50 -15.08
N THR A 148 1.40 25.94 -15.42
CA THR A 148 2.49 25.13 -15.98
C THR A 148 3.69 25.08 -15.03
N ARG A 149 4.72 24.31 -15.39
CA ARG A 149 6.00 24.25 -14.65
C ARG A 149 6.69 25.62 -14.52
N ALA A 150 6.52 26.52 -15.49
CA ALA A 150 7.11 27.87 -15.42
C ALA A 150 6.50 28.66 -14.26
N HIS A 151 5.18 28.55 -14.05
CA HIS A 151 4.45 29.25 -13.00
C HIS A 151 4.65 28.70 -11.59
N LEU A 152 5.38 27.58 -11.44
CA LEU A 152 5.65 26.97 -10.14
C LEU A 152 6.42 27.90 -9.20
N ASP A 153 7.38 28.66 -9.75
CA ASP A 153 8.31 29.46 -8.97
C ASP A 153 7.85 30.92 -8.78
N ASP A 154 6.74 31.35 -9.42
CA ASP A 154 6.25 32.74 -9.41
C ASP A 154 5.60 33.15 -8.08
N GLY A 155 4.97 32.21 -7.36
CA GLY A 155 4.28 32.52 -6.11
C GLY A 155 3.62 31.33 -5.42
N LEU A 156 3.30 31.48 -4.13
CA LEU A 156 2.78 30.40 -3.29
C LEU A 156 1.47 29.80 -3.81
N VAL A 157 0.53 30.65 -4.26
CA VAL A 157 -0.77 30.20 -4.79
C VAL A 157 -0.59 29.40 -6.08
N ASN A 158 0.30 29.84 -6.99
CA ASN A 158 0.57 29.13 -8.23
C ASN A 158 1.27 27.80 -7.96
N CYS A 159 2.17 27.76 -6.98
CA CYS A 159 2.81 26.54 -6.51
C CYS A 159 1.80 25.51 -5.96
N VAL A 160 0.84 25.94 -5.13
CA VAL A 160 -0.23 25.06 -4.63
C VAL A 160 -1.10 24.54 -5.78
N LYS A 161 -1.52 25.41 -6.70
CA LYS A 161 -2.31 24.99 -7.89
C LYS A 161 -1.55 23.98 -8.75
N TYR A 162 -0.24 24.18 -8.92
CA TYR A 162 0.63 23.24 -9.64
C TYR A 162 0.69 21.88 -8.96
N PHE A 163 0.87 21.84 -7.63
CA PHE A 163 0.86 20.58 -6.90
C PHE A 163 -0.51 19.90 -6.94
N ILE A 164 -1.63 20.63 -6.84
CA ILE A 164 -2.96 20.03 -7.00
C ILE A 164 -3.09 19.30 -8.35
N ASN A 165 -2.57 19.89 -9.44
CA ASN A 165 -2.60 19.28 -10.76
C ASN A 165 -1.62 18.10 -10.91
N TYR A 166 -0.39 18.23 -10.41
CA TYR A 166 0.74 17.37 -10.77
C TYR A 166 1.40 16.66 -9.58
N PHE A 167 0.76 16.61 -8.40
CA PHE A 167 1.31 15.96 -7.21
C PHE A 167 1.67 14.50 -7.49
N PHE A 168 0.71 13.71 -7.99
CA PHE A 168 0.95 12.31 -8.30
C PHE A 168 1.91 12.12 -9.49
N TYR A 169 1.93 13.06 -10.44
CA TYR A 169 2.92 13.05 -11.52
C TYR A 169 4.36 13.21 -10.99
N LYS A 170 4.58 14.05 -9.96
CA LYS A 170 5.92 14.27 -9.38
C LYS A 170 6.32 13.24 -8.31
N PHE A 171 5.38 12.83 -7.45
CA PHE A 171 5.63 11.99 -6.26
C PHE A 171 5.01 10.59 -6.32
N GLY A 172 4.55 10.15 -7.49
CA GLY A 172 3.76 8.93 -7.60
C GLY A 172 4.52 7.66 -7.14
N LEU A 173 5.81 7.50 -7.46
CA LEU A 173 6.60 6.36 -6.99
C LEU A 173 6.75 6.33 -5.47
N GLU A 174 7.05 7.49 -4.88
CA GLU A 174 7.20 7.65 -3.43
C GLU A 174 5.90 7.30 -2.72
N THR A 175 4.75 7.74 -3.26
CA THR A 175 3.43 7.36 -2.72
C THR A 175 3.14 5.86 -2.88
N CYS A 176 3.51 5.24 -4.01
CA CYS A 176 3.34 3.79 -4.21
C CYS A 176 4.18 2.98 -3.22
N PHE A 177 5.44 3.35 -2.99
CA PHE A 177 6.29 2.67 -2.02
C PHE A 177 5.79 2.84 -0.59
N LEU A 178 5.36 4.04 -0.22
CA LEU A 178 4.76 4.28 1.10
C LEU A 178 3.50 3.44 1.31
N LEU A 179 2.66 3.34 0.27
CA LEU A 179 1.44 2.55 0.34
C LEU A 179 1.75 1.04 0.39
N SER A 180 2.80 0.57 -0.29
CA SER A 180 3.30 -0.80 -0.15
C SER A 180 3.78 -1.10 1.27
N VAL A 181 4.51 -0.18 1.90
CA VAL A 181 4.92 -0.33 3.30
C VAL A 181 3.70 -0.33 4.24
N ASN A 182 2.68 0.48 3.94
CA ASN A 182 1.42 0.46 4.70
C ASN A 182 0.70 -0.90 4.58
N VAL A 183 0.65 -1.50 3.38
CA VAL A 183 0.10 -2.86 3.21
C VAL A 183 0.87 -3.86 4.08
N ILE A 184 2.21 -3.81 4.05
CA ILE A 184 3.05 -4.72 4.83
C ILE A 184 2.80 -4.55 6.33
N GLY A 185 2.72 -3.30 6.81
CA GLY A 185 2.54 -2.96 8.22
C GLY A 185 1.15 -3.27 8.78
N GLN A 186 0.09 -3.12 7.99
CA GLN A 186 -1.28 -3.42 8.43
C GLN A 186 -1.61 -4.92 8.42
N ARG A 187 -1.05 -5.67 7.46
CA ARG A 187 -1.34 -7.10 7.30
C ARG A 187 -0.48 -8.00 8.15
N MET A 188 0.85 -7.78 8.15
CA MET A 188 1.83 -8.59 8.89
C MET A 188 1.63 -10.11 8.74
N ASP A 189 1.27 -10.55 7.54
CA ASP A 189 0.97 -11.93 7.18
C ASP A 189 1.93 -12.46 6.10
N PHE A 190 1.75 -13.71 5.68
CA PHE A 190 2.54 -14.31 4.61
C PHE A 190 2.50 -13.53 3.28
N TYR A 191 1.36 -12.94 2.93
CA TYR A 191 1.26 -12.14 1.71
C TYR A 191 1.99 -10.81 1.81
N ALA A 192 2.00 -10.18 2.98
CA ALA A 192 2.84 -9.01 3.24
C ALA A 192 4.33 -9.33 3.05
N MET A 193 4.79 -10.53 3.41
CA MET A 193 6.16 -10.98 3.09
C MET A 193 6.41 -11.01 1.58
N ILE A 194 5.47 -11.51 0.78
CA ILE A 194 5.57 -11.52 -0.69
C ILE A 194 5.61 -10.08 -1.25
N HIS A 195 4.75 -9.18 -0.75
CA HIS A 195 4.80 -7.76 -1.13
C HIS A 195 6.15 -7.12 -0.77
N ALA A 196 6.71 -7.47 0.38
CA ALA A 196 8.02 -6.98 0.83
C ALA A 196 9.17 -7.43 -0.08
N PHE A 197 9.17 -8.70 -0.52
CA PHE A 197 10.16 -9.19 -1.48
C PHE A 197 10.07 -8.48 -2.84
N TRP A 198 8.85 -8.25 -3.33
CA TRP A 198 8.66 -7.46 -4.55
C TRP A 198 9.09 -6.01 -4.40
N LEU A 199 8.82 -5.39 -3.23
CA LEU A 199 9.28 -4.05 -2.92
C LEU A 199 10.81 -3.96 -2.95
N ILE A 200 11.51 -4.93 -2.35
CA ILE A 200 12.98 -5.04 -2.45
C ILE A 200 13.43 -5.19 -3.90
N ALA A 201 12.80 -6.08 -4.68
CA ALA A 201 13.16 -6.32 -6.07
C ALA A 201 13.01 -5.06 -6.95
N VAL A 202 11.99 -4.24 -6.70
CA VAL A 202 11.79 -2.96 -7.38
C VAL A 202 12.79 -1.90 -6.91
N LEU A 203 12.98 -1.75 -5.59
CA LEU A 203 13.92 -0.77 -5.02
C LEU A 203 15.39 -1.08 -5.34
N TYR A 204 15.73 -2.35 -5.58
CA TYR A 204 17.04 -2.75 -6.05
C TYR A 204 17.40 -2.05 -7.38
N ARG A 205 16.40 -1.79 -8.23
CA ARG A 205 16.55 -0.94 -9.41
C ARG A 205 16.53 0.53 -9.00
N ARG A 206 17.70 1.12 -8.82
CA ARG A 206 17.85 2.50 -8.29
C ARG A 206 17.36 3.62 -9.23
N ARG A 207 17.37 3.38 -10.55
CA ARG A 207 17.04 4.40 -11.57
C ARG A 207 15.57 4.33 -11.96
N ARG A 208 14.90 5.48 -12.05
CA ARG A 208 13.50 5.60 -12.49
C ARG A 208 13.19 4.87 -13.80
N LYS A 209 14.06 5.01 -14.81
CA LYS A 209 13.89 4.33 -16.11
C LYS A 209 13.92 2.79 -15.98
N ALA A 210 14.80 2.26 -15.14
CA ALA A 210 14.88 0.81 -14.91
C ALA A 210 13.67 0.29 -14.11
N ILE A 211 13.12 1.10 -13.20
CA ILE A 211 11.85 0.79 -12.52
C ILE A 211 10.69 0.78 -13.53
N ALA A 212 10.63 1.75 -14.44
CA ALA A 212 9.56 1.84 -15.43
C ALA A 212 9.48 0.61 -16.34
N GLU A 213 10.61 -0.02 -16.69
CA GLU A 213 10.65 -1.26 -17.49
C GLU A 213 10.01 -2.47 -16.79
N ILE A 214 10.19 -2.60 -15.46
CA ILE A 214 9.65 -3.73 -14.69
C ILE A 214 8.24 -3.46 -14.13
N TRP A 215 7.82 -2.19 -14.11
CA TRP A 215 6.57 -1.75 -13.50
C TRP A 215 5.31 -2.42 -14.05
N PRO A 216 5.16 -2.69 -15.36
CA PRO A 216 4.01 -3.43 -15.87
C PRO A 216 3.92 -4.86 -15.32
N LYS A 217 5.07 -5.52 -15.12
CA LYS A 217 5.14 -6.86 -14.51
C LYS A 217 4.71 -6.81 -13.05
N TYR A 218 5.13 -5.78 -12.31
CA TYR A 218 4.70 -5.55 -10.93
C TYR A 218 3.18 -5.30 -10.83
N CYS A 219 2.61 -4.47 -11.72
CA CYS A 219 1.16 -4.25 -11.76
C CYS A 219 0.37 -5.53 -12.05
N CYS A 220 0.85 -6.36 -12.98
CA CYS A 220 0.27 -7.66 -13.27
C CYS A 220 0.35 -8.60 -12.06
N PHE A 221 1.51 -8.66 -11.39
CA PHE A 221 1.68 -9.41 -10.15
C PHE A 221 0.68 -8.99 -9.06
N LEU A 222 0.50 -7.67 -8.83
CA LEU A 222 -0.48 -7.17 -7.86
C LEU A 222 -1.91 -7.58 -8.23
N ALA A 223 -2.27 -7.50 -9.52
CA ALA A 223 -3.59 -7.92 -10.00
C ALA A 223 -3.82 -9.43 -9.82
N CYS A 224 -2.81 -10.27 -10.05
CA CYS A 224 -2.89 -11.71 -9.82
C CYS A 224 -2.95 -12.09 -8.34
N ILE A 225 -2.23 -11.37 -7.48
CA ILE A 225 -2.25 -11.64 -6.03
C ILE A 225 -3.60 -11.27 -5.44
N ILE A 226 -4.18 -10.12 -5.77
CA ILE A 226 -5.48 -9.73 -5.21
C ILE A 226 -6.60 -10.67 -5.66
N THR A 227 -6.58 -11.17 -6.91
CA THR A 227 -7.55 -12.15 -7.38
C THR A 227 -7.39 -13.47 -6.64
N PHE A 228 -6.16 -13.94 -6.44
CA PHE A 228 -5.89 -15.16 -5.67
C PHE A 228 -6.31 -15.03 -4.20
N GLN A 229 -5.99 -13.91 -3.55
CA GLN A 229 -6.37 -13.69 -2.15
C GLN A 229 -7.89 -13.60 -1.96
N TYR A 230 -8.62 -13.00 -2.90
CA TYR A 230 -10.08 -13.01 -2.84
C TYR A 230 -10.65 -14.42 -3.03
N PHE A 231 -10.06 -15.22 -3.93
CA PHE A 231 -10.42 -16.63 -4.09
C PHE A 231 -10.22 -17.42 -2.79
N LEU A 232 -9.12 -17.18 -2.06
CA LEU A 232 -8.94 -17.74 -0.72
C LEU A 232 -10.02 -17.24 0.26
N CYS A 233 -10.40 -15.96 0.22
CA CYS A 233 -11.47 -15.47 1.09
C CYS A 233 -12.82 -16.15 0.83
N ILE A 234 -13.12 -16.55 -0.41
CA ILE A 234 -14.34 -17.31 -0.74
C ILE A 234 -14.28 -18.73 -0.16
N GLY A 235 -13.12 -19.38 -0.24
CA GLY A 235 -12.96 -20.76 0.21
C GLY A 235 -13.72 -21.79 -0.62
N ILE A 236 -13.81 -23.01 -0.10
CA ILE A 236 -14.52 -24.14 -0.70
C ILE A 236 -16.01 -24.02 -0.34
N PRO A 237 -16.94 -24.40 -1.22
CA PRO A 237 -18.35 -24.45 -0.87
C PRO A 237 -18.55 -25.32 0.40
N PRO A 238 -19.34 -24.85 1.39
CA PRO A 238 -19.54 -25.57 2.64
C PRO A 238 -20.58 -26.71 2.54
N ALA A 239 -21.42 -26.72 1.50
CA ALA A 239 -22.47 -27.72 1.27
C ALA A 239 -22.03 -29.21 1.27
N PRO A 240 -20.87 -29.62 0.69
CA PRO A 240 -20.42 -31.00 0.74
C PRO A 240 -19.89 -31.47 2.11
N CYS A 241 -19.94 -30.63 3.16
CA CYS A 241 -19.51 -30.97 4.53
C CYS A 241 -18.09 -31.53 4.61
N LYS A 242 -17.19 -31.10 3.72
CA LYS A 242 -15.77 -31.46 3.76
C LYS A 242 -14.98 -30.31 4.37
N ASP A 243 -14.27 -30.61 5.45
CA ASP A 243 -13.36 -29.66 6.08
C ASP A 243 -12.00 -29.63 5.37
N TYR A 244 -11.20 -28.62 5.69
CA TYR A 244 -9.91 -28.40 5.08
C TYR A 244 -8.82 -29.36 5.58
N PRO A 245 -7.84 -29.72 4.72
CA PRO A 245 -6.80 -30.71 5.08
C PRO A 245 -5.95 -30.33 6.30
N TRP A 246 -5.74 -29.04 6.58
CA TRP A 246 -4.95 -28.58 7.73
C TRP A 246 -5.66 -28.74 9.08
N ARG A 247 -6.96 -29.07 9.10
CA ARG A 247 -7.71 -29.42 10.32
C ARG A 247 -7.81 -30.92 10.57
N SER A 248 -7.28 -31.76 9.67
CA SER A 248 -7.23 -33.21 9.84
C SER A 248 -6.40 -33.60 11.07
N GLY A 249 -6.74 -34.71 11.72
CA GLY A 249 -6.03 -35.23 12.90
C GLY A 249 -4.51 -35.42 12.70
N ASN A 250 -4.04 -35.63 11.47
CA ASN A 250 -2.61 -35.77 11.19
C ASN A 250 -1.87 -34.43 11.01
N ALA A 251 -2.59 -33.32 10.88
CA ALA A 251 -2.02 -31.99 10.65
C ALA A 251 -1.62 -31.31 11.97
N ASN A 252 -0.50 -30.59 11.97
CA ASN A 252 0.03 -29.84 13.11
C ASN A 252 -0.05 -28.34 12.86
N PHE A 253 -1.22 -27.84 12.44
CA PHE A 253 -1.45 -26.40 12.23
C PHE A 253 -2.33 -25.82 13.35
N ASN A 254 -1.78 -24.88 14.10
CA ASN A 254 -2.56 -24.12 15.08
C ASN A 254 -3.40 -23.05 14.38
N SER A 255 -4.55 -22.69 14.98
CA SER A 255 -5.44 -21.63 14.48
C SER A 255 -4.71 -20.30 14.22
N ASN A 256 -3.71 -19.96 15.04
CA ASN A 256 -2.87 -18.78 14.85
C ASN A 256 -1.99 -18.85 13.59
N ILE A 257 -1.43 -20.02 13.26
CA ILE A 257 -0.58 -20.21 12.07
C ILE A 257 -1.42 -20.16 10.80
N ILE A 258 -2.60 -20.80 10.82
CA ILE A 258 -3.57 -20.77 9.72
C ILE A 258 -3.94 -19.32 9.38
N LYS A 259 -4.20 -18.51 10.41
CA LYS A 259 -4.49 -17.09 10.25
C LYS A 259 -3.31 -16.31 9.66
N TRP A 260 -2.08 -16.55 10.12
CA TRP A 260 -0.88 -15.86 9.62
C TRP A 260 -0.55 -16.22 8.16
N LEU A 261 -0.76 -17.48 7.77
CA LEU A 261 -0.64 -17.94 6.39
C LEU A 261 -1.76 -17.43 5.47
N TYR A 262 -2.82 -16.86 6.05
CA TYR A 262 -4.02 -16.40 5.34
C TYR A 262 -4.69 -17.54 4.56
N PHE A 263 -4.75 -18.72 5.18
CA PHE A 263 -5.44 -19.88 4.62
C PHE A 263 -6.97 -19.81 4.85
N PRO A 264 -7.76 -20.40 3.93
CA PRO A 264 -9.20 -20.26 3.95
C PRO A 264 -9.85 -21.21 4.98
N ASP A 265 -10.20 -20.77 6.18
CA ASP A 265 -10.70 -21.70 7.22
C ASP A 265 -12.16 -21.39 7.62
N PHE A 266 -12.93 -22.43 7.98
CA PHE A 266 -14.34 -22.26 8.41
C PHE A 266 -14.47 -21.78 9.86
N ILE A 267 -13.45 -21.99 10.70
CA ILE A 267 -13.41 -21.49 12.10
C ILE A 267 -12.81 -20.08 12.08
N VAL A 268 -11.58 -19.94 11.59
CA VAL A 268 -10.87 -18.66 11.55
C VAL A 268 -10.89 -18.09 10.12
N ARG A 269 -11.98 -17.43 9.77
CA ARG A 269 -12.13 -16.84 8.44
C ARG A 269 -11.06 -15.77 8.16
N PRO A 270 -10.43 -15.77 6.97
CA PRO A 270 -9.52 -14.72 6.57
C PRO A 270 -10.25 -13.38 6.51
N ASN A 271 -9.64 -12.32 7.03
CA ASN A 271 -10.27 -11.00 7.08
C ASN A 271 -10.25 -10.34 5.69
N PRO A 272 -11.40 -10.06 5.06
CA PRO A 272 -11.46 -9.47 3.71
C PRO A 272 -11.10 -7.98 3.70
N VAL A 273 -11.05 -7.32 4.86
CA VAL A 273 -10.64 -5.90 4.95
C VAL A 273 -9.21 -5.71 4.46
N PHE A 274 -8.34 -6.72 4.59
CA PHE A 274 -6.96 -6.62 4.12
C PHE A 274 -6.86 -6.40 2.60
N LEU A 275 -7.79 -6.97 1.82
CA LEU A 275 -7.86 -6.77 0.36
C LEU A 275 -8.07 -5.31 -0.05
N VAL A 276 -8.61 -4.48 0.84
CA VAL A 276 -8.80 -3.05 0.57
C VAL A 276 -7.45 -2.35 0.48
N TYR A 277 -6.47 -2.74 1.31
CA TYR A 277 -5.12 -2.18 1.27
C TYR A 277 -4.40 -2.57 -0.03
N ASP A 278 -4.52 -3.83 -0.46
CA ASP A 278 -3.95 -4.29 -1.72
C ASP A 278 -4.62 -3.65 -2.93
N PHE A 279 -5.93 -3.41 -2.86
CA PHE A 279 -6.67 -2.69 -3.90
C PHE A 279 -6.17 -1.24 -4.03
N MET A 280 -5.95 -0.54 -2.90
CA MET A 280 -5.37 0.81 -2.93
C MET A 280 -3.96 0.80 -3.52
N LEU A 281 -3.15 -0.23 -3.21
CA LEU A 281 -1.82 -0.40 -3.81
C LEU A 281 -1.90 -0.62 -5.31
N LEU A 282 -2.79 -1.49 -5.77
CA LEU A 282 -3.02 -1.72 -7.19
C LEU A 282 -3.51 -0.45 -7.91
N LEU A 283 -4.41 0.31 -7.29
CA LEU A 283 -4.90 1.58 -7.82
C LEU A 283 -3.74 2.56 -8.00
N CYS A 284 -2.96 2.83 -6.95
CA CYS A 284 -1.82 3.73 -7.04
C CYS A 284 -0.77 3.23 -8.04
N ALA A 285 -0.45 1.93 -8.06
CA ALA A 285 0.49 1.36 -9.02
C ALA A 285 0.00 1.50 -10.47
N SER A 286 -1.31 1.36 -10.71
CA SER A 286 -1.91 1.55 -12.03
C SER A 286 -1.88 3.01 -12.49
N LEU A 287 -2.12 3.97 -11.59
CA LEU A 287 -1.94 5.39 -11.87
C LEU A 287 -0.47 5.68 -12.18
N GLN A 288 0.47 5.10 -11.42
CA GLN A 288 1.90 5.28 -11.64
C GLN A 288 2.34 4.71 -12.99
N ARG A 289 1.77 3.57 -13.41
CA ARG A 289 2.00 3.05 -14.75
C ARG A 289 1.58 4.07 -15.82
N GLN A 290 0.40 4.65 -15.67
CA GLN A 290 -0.07 5.68 -16.59
C GLN A 290 0.84 6.91 -16.59
N THR A 291 1.36 7.33 -15.44
CA THR A 291 2.33 8.44 -15.39
C THR A 291 3.62 8.13 -16.14
N PHE A 292 4.14 6.89 -16.08
CA PHE A 292 5.31 6.51 -16.87
C PHE A 292 5.07 6.55 -18.38
N GLU A 293 3.86 6.21 -18.83
CA GLU A 293 3.48 6.34 -20.25
C GLU A 293 3.33 7.82 -20.65
N ASP A 294 2.75 8.64 -19.77
CA ASP A 294 2.51 10.07 -20.02
C ASP A 294 3.81 10.91 -19.95
N GLU A 295 4.80 10.54 -19.14
CA GLU A 295 6.13 11.19 -19.04
C GLU A 295 6.92 11.18 -20.36
N ASN A 296 6.64 10.22 -21.24
CA ASN A 296 7.28 10.10 -22.54
C ASN A 296 6.65 11.04 -23.59
N LYS A 297 5.49 11.62 -23.33
CA LYS A 297 4.80 12.52 -24.26
C LYS A 297 5.36 13.94 -24.15
N ALA A 298 5.86 14.48 -25.26
CA ALA A 298 6.45 15.83 -25.30
C ALA A 298 5.50 16.93 -24.82
N ALA A 299 4.22 16.87 -25.22
CA ALA A 299 3.20 17.84 -24.81
C ALA A 299 3.02 17.91 -23.29
N VAL A 300 3.05 16.75 -22.61
CA VAL A 300 2.94 16.67 -21.15
C VAL A 300 4.21 17.20 -20.49
N ARG A 301 5.39 16.87 -21.05
CA ARG A 301 6.68 17.32 -20.54
C ARG A 301 6.83 18.85 -20.55
N ILE A 302 6.30 19.52 -21.56
CA ILE A 302 6.33 20.99 -21.64
C ILE A 302 5.47 21.61 -20.52
N MET A 303 4.27 21.07 -20.27
CA MET A 303 3.34 21.61 -19.28
C MET A 303 3.75 21.27 -17.84
N ALA A 304 4.02 19.99 -17.56
CA ALA A 304 4.29 19.44 -16.22
C ALA A 304 5.78 19.41 -15.85
N GLY A 305 6.66 19.76 -16.80
CA GLY A 305 8.11 19.69 -16.66
C GLY A 305 8.67 18.26 -16.73
N ASP A 306 9.99 18.19 -16.89
CA ASP A 306 10.71 16.93 -16.91
C ASP A 306 10.73 16.25 -15.52
N ASN A 307 10.72 14.92 -15.53
CA ASN A 307 10.78 14.03 -14.37
C ASN A 307 12.02 13.13 -14.38
N VAL A 308 12.87 13.29 -15.40
CA VAL A 308 14.13 12.55 -15.51
C VAL A 308 15.08 12.94 -14.38
N GLU A 309 15.75 11.93 -13.84
CA GLU A 309 16.81 12.07 -12.84
C GLU A 309 18.00 12.88 -13.40
N ILE A 310 18.52 13.83 -12.62
CA ILE A 310 19.69 14.63 -12.97
C ILE A 310 20.93 13.72 -13.07
N CYS A 311 21.87 14.04 -13.96
CA CYS A 311 23.13 13.31 -14.04
C CYS A 311 23.95 13.47 -12.74
N MET A 312 24.34 12.35 -12.14
CA MET A 312 24.98 12.29 -10.82
C MET A 312 26.42 12.81 -10.78
N ASN A 313 27.01 13.12 -11.94
CA ASN A 313 28.38 13.62 -12.08
C ASN A 313 28.43 15.15 -12.26
N LEU A 314 27.31 15.87 -12.14
CA LEU A 314 27.32 17.32 -12.26
C LEU A 314 28.06 17.97 -11.08
N GLU A 315 28.95 18.90 -11.42
CA GLU A 315 29.63 19.73 -10.43
C GLU A 315 28.88 21.06 -10.27
N ALA A 316 28.45 21.37 -9.05
CA ALA A 316 27.57 22.51 -8.78
C ALA A 316 28.19 23.87 -9.16
N ALA A 317 29.53 24.00 -9.08
CA ALA A 317 30.22 25.26 -9.33
C ALA A 317 30.25 25.65 -10.81
N SER A 318 30.44 24.69 -11.72
CA SER A 318 30.43 24.93 -13.17
C SER A 318 29.01 24.95 -13.75
N PHE A 319 28.07 24.26 -13.11
CA PHE A 319 26.70 24.13 -13.61
C PHE A 319 25.72 25.18 -13.08
N SER A 320 26.09 26.02 -12.11
CA SER A 320 25.18 27.05 -11.56
C SER A 320 24.62 27.98 -12.64
N GLN A 321 25.43 28.34 -13.65
CA GLN A 321 25.03 29.19 -14.78
C GLN A 321 24.07 28.49 -15.77
N HIS A 322 24.09 27.15 -15.82
CA HIS A 322 23.27 26.35 -16.74
C HIS A 322 22.03 25.76 -16.05
N ASN A 323 21.82 26.07 -14.77
CA ASN A 323 20.69 25.57 -14.01
C ASN A 323 19.40 26.29 -14.46
N PRO A 324 18.35 25.57 -14.91
CA PRO A 324 17.10 26.20 -15.33
C PRO A 324 16.30 26.83 -14.19
N VAL A 325 16.67 26.58 -12.93
CA VAL A 325 15.96 27.07 -11.74
C VAL A 325 16.61 28.35 -11.21
N PRO A 326 15.85 29.42 -10.95
CA PRO A 326 16.38 30.66 -10.39
C PRO A 326 16.91 30.44 -8.96
N ASP A 327 17.89 31.27 -8.57
CA ASP A 327 18.41 31.26 -7.21
C ASP A 327 17.34 31.72 -6.21
N PHE A 328 17.14 30.93 -5.16
CA PHE A 328 16.15 31.12 -4.10
C PHE A 328 16.78 31.31 -2.72
N ILE A 329 18.11 31.22 -2.58
CA ILE A 329 18.80 31.26 -1.27
C ILE A 329 18.54 32.59 -0.55
N HIS A 330 18.51 33.68 -1.30
CA HIS A 330 18.34 35.04 -0.80
C HIS A 330 16.90 35.38 -0.36
N CYS A 331 15.95 34.43 -0.38
CA CYS A 331 14.61 34.56 0.19
C CYS A 331 13.84 35.83 -0.25
N ARG A 332 13.81 36.14 -1.56
CA ARG A 332 13.10 37.31 -2.08
C ARG A 332 11.59 37.21 -1.98
N SER A 333 11.06 35.99 -1.96
CA SER A 333 9.63 35.70 -1.80
C SER A 333 9.36 34.76 -0.62
N TYR A 334 8.11 34.74 -0.13
CA TYR A 334 7.68 33.77 0.89
C TYR A 334 7.84 32.32 0.42
N LEU A 335 7.67 32.07 -0.88
CA LEU A 335 7.87 30.76 -1.48
C LEU A 335 9.35 30.37 -1.44
N ASP A 336 10.27 31.31 -1.64
CA ASP A 336 11.71 31.06 -1.53
C ASP A 336 12.13 30.75 -0.09
N MET A 337 11.55 31.44 0.90
CA MET A 337 11.76 31.09 2.32
C MET A 337 11.36 29.64 2.60
N TYR A 338 10.20 29.20 2.09
CA TYR A 338 9.77 27.80 2.23
C TYR A 338 10.69 26.81 1.49
N LYS A 339 11.16 27.18 0.29
CA LYS A 339 12.15 26.39 -0.46
C LYS A 339 13.45 26.24 0.33
N VAL A 340 14.00 27.30 0.91
CA VAL A 340 15.22 27.21 1.73
C VAL A 340 15.00 26.27 2.92
N ILE A 341 13.85 26.38 3.60
CA ILE A 341 13.51 25.49 4.72
C ILE A 341 13.48 24.02 4.29
N ILE A 342 12.82 23.71 3.17
CA ILE A 342 12.74 22.34 2.66
C ILE A 342 14.08 21.84 2.11
N PHE A 343 14.78 22.61 1.28
CA PHE A 343 15.94 22.09 0.56
C PHE A 343 17.22 22.10 1.41
N SER A 344 17.33 22.98 2.41
CA SER A 344 18.50 23.07 3.30
C SER A 344 18.28 22.34 4.64
N TYR A 345 17.21 22.67 5.38
CA TYR A 345 17.06 22.21 6.77
C TYR A 345 16.38 20.85 6.93
N LEU A 346 15.65 20.37 5.91
CA LEU A 346 14.99 19.06 5.96
C LEU A 346 15.96 17.90 6.21
N PHE A 347 17.20 18.00 5.75
CA PHE A 347 18.22 16.96 5.97
C PHE A 347 18.40 16.68 7.47
N TRP A 348 18.61 17.74 8.28
CA TRP A 348 18.78 17.64 9.72
C TRP A 348 17.51 17.14 10.40
N PHE A 349 16.34 17.58 9.93
CA PHE A 349 15.06 17.09 10.42
C PHE A 349 14.89 15.58 10.18
N VAL A 350 15.28 15.07 9.01
CA VAL A 350 15.23 13.63 8.70
C VAL A 350 16.16 12.84 9.63
N LEU A 351 17.35 13.37 9.95
CA LEU A 351 18.24 12.76 10.95
C LEU A 351 17.60 12.70 12.34
N THR A 352 16.90 13.75 12.77
CA THR A 352 16.13 13.72 14.02
C THR A 352 15.04 12.64 14.01
N ILE A 353 14.32 12.47 12.89
CA ILE A 353 13.33 11.39 12.76
C ILE A 353 14.00 10.01 12.86
N ILE A 354 15.15 9.80 12.21
CA ILE A 354 15.91 8.55 12.33
C ILE A 354 16.31 8.29 13.79
N PHE A 355 16.78 9.31 14.51
CA PHE A 355 17.10 9.21 15.93
C PHE A 355 15.88 8.81 16.78
N ILE A 356 14.72 9.45 16.56
CA ILE A 356 13.46 9.10 17.24
C ILE A 356 13.09 7.64 16.93
N THR A 357 13.23 7.19 15.69
CA THR A 357 12.94 5.79 15.33
C THR A 357 13.88 4.78 15.98
N GLY A 358 15.15 5.17 16.21
CA GLY A 358 16.14 4.35 16.89
C GLY A 358 16.04 4.37 18.42
N THR A 359 15.34 5.33 19.03
CA THR A 359 15.25 5.47 20.50
C THR A 359 13.87 5.09 21.06
N THR A 360 12.81 5.25 20.29
CA THR A 360 11.44 5.00 20.76
C THR A 360 11.13 3.53 21.05
N ARG A 361 11.89 2.59 20.48
CA ARG A 361 11.70 1.15 20.62
C ARG A 361 13.01 0.46 20.98
N ILE A 362 12.94 -0.58 21.80
CA ILE A 362 14.11 -1.37 22.21
C ILE A 362 14.19 -2.60 21.30
N SER A 363 15.05 -2.57 20.30
CA SER A 363 15.27 -3.69 19.38
C SER A 363 16.68 -3.63 18.81
N ILE A 364 17.27 -4.77 18.46
CA ILE A 364 18.56 -4.80 17.77
C ILE A 364 18.54 -4.05 16.43
N PHE A 365 17.39 -3.97 15.77
CA PHE A 365 17.21 -3.17 14.56
C PHE A 365 17.31 -1.65 14.83
N CYS A 366 17.05 -1.21 16.05
CA CYS A 366 17.17 0.20 16.42
C CYS A 366 18.64 0.64 16.52
N MET A 367 19.54 -0.27 16.88
CA MET A 367 20.98 0.00 16.95
C MET A 367 21.53 0.46 15.60
N GLY A 368 21.09 -0.11 14.48
CA GLY A 368 21.55 0.31 13.17
C GLY A 368 21.06 1.71 12.78
N TYR A 369 19.85 2.11 13.18
CA TYR A 369 19.38 3.48 13.00
C TYR A 369 20.20 4.49 13.83
N LEU A 370 20.56 4.14 15.07
CA LEU A 370 21.41 4.99 15.91
C LEU A 370 22.81 5.15 15.33
N VAL A 371 23.44 4.05 14.90
CA VAL A 371 24.76 4.10 14.25
C VAL A 371 24.72 4.96 12.98
N ALA A 372 23.71 4.78 12.13
CA ALA A 372 23.54 5.61 10.94
C ALA A 372 23.33 7.09 11.30
N CYS A 373 22.49 7.38 12.30
CA CYS A 373 22.24 8.74 12.76
C CYS A 373 23.51 9.43 13.26
N PHE A 374 24.29 8.79 14.14
CA PHE A 374 25.53 9.36 14.64
C PHE A 374 26.56 9.55 13.53
N TYR A 375 26.66 8.61 12.60
CA TYR A 375 27.53 8.75 11.43
C TYR A 375 27.17 9.97 10.58
N PHE A 376 25.89 10.15 10.23
CA PHE A 376 25.44 11.30 9.43
C PHE A 376 25.46 12.63 10.19
N LEU A 377 25.27 12.63 11.52
CA LEU A 377 25.42 13.84 12.32
C LEU A 377 26.87 14.32 12.38
N LEU A 378 27.83 13.38 12.51
CA LEU A 378 29.24 13.71 12.64
C LEU A 378 29.89 14.09 11.30
N PHE A 379 29.54 13.38 10.22
CA PHE A 379 30.11 13.61 8.89
C PHE A 379 29.19 14.37 7.92
N GLY A 380 28.01 14.81 8.36
CA GLY A 380 26.96 15.36 7.49
C GLY A 380 27.38 16.61 6.72
N GLY A 381 28.05 17.56 7.39
CA GLY A 381 28.53 18.79 6.76
C GLY A 381 29.50 18.52 5.60
N ASP A 382 30.50 17.67 5.83
CA ASP A 382 31.47 17.26 4.81
C ASP A 382 30.82 16.41 3.70
N LEU A 383 29.80 15.64 4.03
CA LEU A 383 29.11 14.76 3.09
C LEU A 383 28.21 15.54 2.11
N LEU A 384 27.67 16.68 2.53
CA LEU A 384 26.92 17.61 1.67
C LEU A 384 27.83 18.30 0.63
N LEU A 385 29.11 18.46 0.94
CA LEU A 385 30.11 19.05 0.03
C LEU A 385 30.62 18.05 -1.04
N LYS A 386 30.53 16.74 -0.75
CA LYS A 386 30.89 15.67 -1.68
C LYS A 386 29.93 15.61 -2.87
N PRO A 387 30.36 15.06 -4.03
CA PRO A 387 29.48 14.92 -5.18
C PRO A 387 28.25 14.05 -4.86
N ILE A 388 27.12 14.39 -5.50
CA ILE A 388 25.79 13.80 -5.25
C ILE A 388 25.82 12.26 -5.36
N ARG A 389 26.67 11.71 -6.22
CA ARG A 389 26.85 10.25 -6.38
C ARG A 389 27.27 9.53 -5.08
N SER A 390 28.09 10.16 -4.25
CA SER A 390 28.58 9.56 -3.00
C SER A 390 27.51 9.59 -1.92
N ILE A 391 26.88 10.75 -1.70
CA ILE A 391 25.78 10.92 -0.73
C ILE A 391 24.60 10.00 -1.06
N LEU A 392 24.18 9.92 -2.32
CA LEU A 392 23.11 9.00 -2.73
C LEU A 392 23.46 7.54 -2.51
N ARG A 393 24.74 7.15 -2.61
CA ARG A 393 25.14 5.77 -2.32
C ARG A 393 24.87 5.47 -0.85
N TYR A 394 25.39 6.26 0.09
CA TYR A 394 25.15 6.06 1.52
C TYR A 394 23.66 6.15 1.86
N TRP A 395 22.93 7.07 1.22
CA TRP A 395 21.50 7.21 1.42
C TRP A 395 20.69 6.00 0.93
N ASP A 396 21.05 5.44 -0.24
CA ASP A 396 20.43 4.20 -0.75
C ASP A 396 20.73 3.00 0.18
N TRP A 397 21.91 2.94 0.81
CA TRP A 397 22.22 1.92 1.83
C TRP A 397 21.32 2.07 3.07
N LEU A 398 21.04 3.31 3.49
CA LEU A 398 20.12 3.58 4.60
C LEU A 398 18.66 3.23 4.26
N ILE A 399 18.20 3.54 3.05
CA ILE A 399 16.87 3.11 2.56
C ILE A 399 16.79 1.58 2.51
N ALA A 400 17.84 0.91 2.01
CA ALA A 400 17.89 -0.55 2.00
C ALA A 400 17.86 -1.15 3.41
N TYR A 401 18.56 -0.53 4.38
CA TYR A 401 18.50 -0.94 5.77
C TYR A 401 17.09 -0.81 6.36
N ASN A 402 16.41 0.33 6.14
CA ASN A 402 15.05 0.52 6.62
C ASN A 402 14.07 -0.53 6.05
N VAL A 403 14.13 -0.78 4.74
CA VAL A 403 13.30 -1.80 4.10
C VAL A 403 13.61 -3.19 4.64
N PHE A 404 14.89 -3.51 4.84
CA PHE A 404 15.32 -4.77 5.47
C PHE A 404 14.77 -4.94 6.89
N VAL A 405 14.76 -3.88 7.70
CA VAL A 405 14.15 -3.90 9.04
C VAL A 405 12.66 -4.20 8.95
N ILE A 406 11.93 -3.55 8.03
CA ILE A 406 10.50 -3.79 7.81
C ILE A 406 10.26 -5.25 7.39
N THR A 407 11.07 -5.79 6.47
CA THR A 407 10.91 -7.17 6.00
C THR A 407 11.24 -8.18 7.09
N MET A 408 12.29 -7.93 7.89
CA MET A 408 12.66 -8.82 8.98
C MET A 408 11.62 -8.79 10.11
N LYS A 409 11.06 -7.63 10.45
CA LYS A 409 9.93 -7.56 11.39
C LYS A 409 8.71 -8.33 10.90
N ASN A 410 8.42 -8.29 9.59
CA ASN A 410 7.35 -9.11 9.01
C ASN A 410 7.67 -10.62 9.12
N ILE A 411 8.87 -11.05 8.76
CA ILE A 411 9.26 -12.47 8.86
C ILE A 411 9.19 -12.95 10.31
N LEU A 412 9.71 -12.17 11.25
CA LEU A 412 9.68 -12.50 12.67
C LEU A 412 8.26 -12.49 13.28
N SER A 413 7.29 -11.87 12.61
CA SER A 413 5.89 -11.91 13.05
C SER A 413 5.29 -13.33 13.04
N ILE A 414 5.83 -14.27 12.25
CA ILE A 414 5.42 -15.68 12.29
C ILE A 414 5.66 -16.29 13.67
N GLY A 415 6.79 -15.96 14.30
CA GLY A 415 7.11 -16.39 15.65
C GLY A 415 6.16 -15.75 16.65
N ALA A 416 6.03 -14.42 16.56
CA ALA A 416 5.23 -13.63 17.49
C ALA A 416 3.73 -13.97 17.47
N CYS A 417 3.15 -14.18 16.29
CA CYS A 417 1.71 -14.43 16.13
C CYS A 417 1.38 -15.92 16.05
N GLY A 418 2.22 -16.74 15.41
CA GLY A 418 1.96 -18.16 15.14
C GLY A 418 2.40 -19.11 16.25
N TYR A 419 3.62 -18.92 16.79
CA TYR A 419 4.27 -19.84 17.74
C TYR A 419 4.48 -19.25 19.14
N ILE A 420 3.65 -18.28 19.53
CA ILE A 420 3.81 -17.52 20.78
C ILE A 420 3.96 -18.40 22.02
N GLU A 421 3.19 -19.49 22.14
CA GLU A 421 3.22 -20.39 23.30
C GLU A 421 4.57 -21.10 23.45
N SER A 422 5.10 -21.64 22.34
CA SER A 422 6.40 -22.32 22.34
C SER A 422 7.56 -21.35 22.57
N LEU A 423 7.46 -20.13 22.03
CA LEU A 423 8.46 -19.07 22.19
C LEU A 423 8.54 -18.54 23.63
N ILE A 424 7.40 -18.39 24.30
CA ILE A 424 7.37 -17.95 25.70
C ILE A 424 8.02 -19.01 26.61
N GLN A 425 7.75 -20.30 26.37
CA GLN A 425 8.29 -21.38 27.19
C GLN A 425 9.80 -21.61 26.98
N ASN A 426 10.27 -21.55 25.73
CA ASN A 426 11.63 -21.99 25.41
C ASN A 426 12.62 -20.84 25.18
N SER A 427 12.17 -19.62 24.85
CA SER A 427 13.04 -18.60 24.26
C SER A 427 12.60 -17.15 24.52
N CYS A 428 12.30 -16.79 25.77
CA CYS A 428 11.91 -15.41 26.12
C CYS A 428 12.98 -14.35 25.75
N TRP A 429 14.27 -14.71 25.79
CA TRP A 429 15.37 -13.80 25.39
C TRP A 429 15.22 -13.31 23.93
N LEU A 430 14.73 -14.17 23.02
CA LEU A 430 14.54 -13.83 21.61
C LEU A 430 13.39 -12.83 21.44
N ILE A 431 12.32 -13.00 22.22
CA ILE A 431 11.17 -12.09 22.25
C ILE A 431 11.62 -10.69 22.67
N GLN A 432 12.46 -10.59 23.71
CA GLN A 432 12.96 -9.31 24.22
C GLN A 432 13.98 -8.65 23.28
N ALA A 433 14.92 -9.41 22.69
CA ALA A 433 15.96 -8.87 21.82
C ALA A 433 15.41 -8.24 20.52
N PHE A 434 14.34 -8.83 19.97
CA PHE A 434 13.71 -8.36 18.73
C PHE A 434 12.40 -7.57 18.96
N SER A 435 11.93 -7.47 20.21
CA SER A 435 10.63 -6.90 20.58
C SER A 435 9.48 -7.53 19.78
N LEU A 436 9.37 -8.86 19.88
CA LEU A 436 8.38 -9.66 19.16
C LEU A 436 7.01 -9.52 19.83
N ALA A 437 6.09 -8.81 19.20
CA ALA A 437 4.69 -8.82 19.59
C ALA A 437 3.76 -8.77 18.38
N CYS A 438 2.62 -9.47 18.48
CA CYS A 438 1.62 -9.48 17.43
C CYS A 438 0.79 -8.19 17.50
N THR A 439 0.89 -7.34 16.48
CA THR A 439 0.18 -6.05 16.41
C THR A 439 -1.24 -6.16 15.84
N VAL A 440 -1.52 -7.24 15.12
CA VAL A 440 -2.80 -7.48 14.44
C VAL A 440 -3.81 -8.08 15.41
N LYS A 441 -5.04 -7.57 15.41
CA LYS A 441 -6.11 -8.04 16.32
C LYS A 441 -6.60 -9.46 15.97
N GLY A 442 -7.09 -10.18 16.99
CA GLY A 442 -7.79 -11.46 16.84
C GLY A 442 -6.89 -12.69 16.78
N TYR A 443 -5.65 -12.61 17.28
CA TYR A 443 -4.84 -13.81 17.58
C TYR A 443 -5.11 -14.23 19.02
N ARG A 444 -5.06 -15.54 19.29
CA ARG A 444 -5.14 -16.03 20.67
C ARG A 444 -3.76 -15.90 21.30
N ILE A 445 -3.65 -15.02 22.29
CA ILE A 445 -2.43 -14.73 23.02
C ILE A 445 -2.63 -15.26 24.45
N PRO A 446 -1.74 -16.11 24.97
CA PRO A 446 -1.83 -16.57 26.35
C PRO A 446 -1.66 -15.38 27.30
N THR A 447 -2.59 -15.23 28.25
CA THR A 447 -2.74 -13.97 28.99
C THR A 447 -1.87 -13.85 30.24
N ASN A 448 -1.17 -14.87 30.72
CA ASN A 448 -0.41 -14.77 31.98
C ASN A 448 0.73 -15.79 32.07
N ASN A 449 1.96 -15.37 31.78
CA ASN A 449 3.17 -15.99 32.33
C ASN A 449 4.00 -14.88 33.01
N ALA A 450 4.29 -15.05 34.32
CA ALA A 450 5.04 -14.07 35.10
C ALA A 450 6.49 -13.89 34.61
N ASP A 451 7.04 -14.90 33.92
CA ASP A 451 8.44 -14.98 33.54
C ASP A 451 8.78 -14.23 32.23
N CYS A 452 7.78 -13.85 31.42
CA CYS A 452 8.02 -13.17 30.15
C CYS A 452 6.94 -12.11 29.83
N LYS A 453 7.27 -10.83 30.04
CA LYS A 453 6.38 -9.71 29.69
C LYS A 453 6.46 -9.41 28.19
N LEU A 454 5.33 -9.51 27.50
CA LEU A 454 5.21 -9.16 26.09
C LEU A 454 5.21 -7.62 25.90
N PRO A 455 6.07 -7.06 25.04
CA PRO A 455 6.11 -5.63 24.77
C PRO A 455 5.03 -5.26 23.74
N SER A 456 3.76 -5.37 24.12
CA SER A 456 2.60 -5.11 23.24
C SER A 456 2.56 -3.70 22.67
N GLY A 457 3.15 -2.73 23.40
CA GLY A 457 3.27 -1.36 22.96
C GLY A 457 4.37 -1.11 21.93
N GLU A 458 5.33 -2.03 21.71
CA GLU A 458 6.62 -1.74 21.05
C GLU A 458 6.81 -2.32 19.64
N ALA A 459 6.09 -3.38 19.26
CA ALA A 459 6.31 -4.09 17.99
C ALA A 459 5.78 -3.39 16.71
N GLY A 460 5.39 -2.13 16.80
CA GLY A 460 4.81 -1.38 15.67
C GLY A 460 5.82 -1.00 14.59
N ILE A 461 5.39 -1.01 13.31
CA ILE A 461 6.16 -0.58 12.12
C ILE A 461 5.92 0.91 11.77
N ILE A 462 5.09 1.62 12.55
CA ILE A 462 4.65 2.99 12.24
C ILE A 462 5.85 3.94 12.10
N TRP A 463 6.77 3.94 13.05
CA TRP A 463 7.97 4.78 13.00
C TRP A 463 8.89 4.42 11.83
N ASP A 464 9.06 3.13 11.53
CA ASP A 464 9.84 2.69 10.35
C ASP A 464 9.23 3.22 9.05
N SER A 465 7.89 3.25 8.96
CA SER A 465 7.15 3.76 7.80
C SER A 465 7.29 5.28 7.64
N ILE A 466 7.23 6.02 8.77
CA ILE A 466 7.46 7.47 8.79
C ILE A 466 8.90 7.78 8.37
N CYS A 467 9.87 7.05 8.92
CA CYS A 467 11.28 7.15 8.55
C CYS A 467 11.47 6.89 7.04
N PHE A 468 10.88 5.82 6.51
CA PHE A 468 10.93 5.50 5.09
C PHE A 468 10.38 6.63 4.21
N ALA A 469 9.27 7.26 4.60
CA ALA A 469 8.70 8.40 3.88
C ALA A 469 9.68 9.58 3.79
N PHE A 470 10.29 9.96 4.91
CA PHE A 470 11.27 11.05 4.96
C PHE A 470 12.56 10.71 4.22
N LEU A 471 13.02 9.45 4.27
CA LEU A 471 14.18 9.00 3.51
C LEU A 471 13.94 9.11 1.99
N LEU A 472 12.78 8.70 1.49
CA LEU A 472 12.42 8.85 0.08
C LEU A 472 12.29 10.32 -0.32
N LEU A 473 11.67 11.15 0.53
CA LEU A 473 11.52 12.58 0.29
C LEU A 473 12.90 13.26 0.20
N GLN A 474 13.80 12.97 1.14
CA GLN A 474 15.16 13.52 1.12
C GLN A 474 15.96 13.02 -0.10
N ARG A 475 15.79 11.76 -0.52
CA ARG A 475 16.39 11.25 -1.75
C ARG A 475 15.92 12.04 -2.98
N ARG A 476 14.65 12.42 -3.03
CA ARG A 476 14.08 13.26 -4.10
C ARG A 476 14.68 14.67 -4.07
N VAL A 477 14.90 15.23 -2.88
CA VAL A 477 15.58 16.52 -2.69
C VAL A 477 17.00 16.48 -3.22
N PHE A 478 17.80 15.45 -2.90
CA PHE A 478 19.18 15.32 -3.40
C PHE A 478 19.27 15.23 -4.93
N MET A 479 18.25 14.68 -5.59
CA MET A 479 18.17 14.56 -7.05
C MET A 479 17.56 15.77 -7.74
N SER A 480 17.37 16.88 -7.03
CA SER A 480 16.68 18.08 -7.51
C SER A 480 17.66 19.20 -7.87
N TYR A 481 17.29 20.01 -8.88
CA TYR A 481 18.07 21.17 -9.30
C TYR A 481 18.17 22.26 -8.22
N TYR A 482 17.18 22.32 -7.31
CA TYR A 482 17.19 23.24 -6.18
C TYR A 482 18.32 22.93 -5.19
N PHE A 483 18.68 21.64 -5.02
CA PHE A 483 19.74 21.24 -4.11
C PHE A 483 21.13 21.68 -4.57
N LEU A 484 21.35 21.85 -5.89
CA LEU A 484 22.62 22.34 -6.43
C LEU A 484 22.95 23.77 -5.96
N HIS A 485 21.93 24.63 -5.81
CA HIS A 485 22.11 25.97 -5.25
C HIS A 485 22.56 25.91 -3.79
N VAL A 486 21.92 25.06 -2.98
CA VAL A 486 22.30 24.84 -1.57
C VAL A 486 23.76 24.35 -1.46
N VAL A 487 24.18 23.41 -2.31
CA VAL A 487 25.58 22.94 -2.33
C VAL A 487 26.55 24.06 -2.69
N ALA A 488 26.20 24.95 -3.62
CA ALA A 488 27.04 26.09 -3.98
C ALA A 488 27.19 27.08 -2.80
N ASP A 489 26.12 27.34 -2.05
CA ASP A 489 26.12 28.20 -0.87
C ASP A 489 26.98 27.64 0.28
N ILE A 490 26.84 26.33 0.55
CA ILE A 490 27.67 25.65 1.57
C ILE A 490 29.16 25.69 1.18
N LYS A 491 29.48 25.51 -0.11
CA LYS A 491 30.86 25.65 -0.60
C LYS A 491 31.40 27.07 -0.43
N ALA A 492 30.59 28.09 -0.73
CA ALA A 492 30.97 29.48 -0.50
C ALA A 492 31.25 29.76 0.97
N SER A 493 30.38 29.28 1.87
CA SER A 493 30.55 29.40 3.32
C SER A 493 31.83 28.73 3.83
N GLN A 494 32.22 27.59 3.25
CA GLN A 494 33.47 26.91 3.61
C GLN A 494 34.72 27.69 3.16
N ILE A 495 34.70 28.32 1.98
CA ILE A 495 35.80 29.17 1.51
C ILE A 495 35.93 30.41 2.39
N LEU A 496 34.81 30.95 2.87
CA LEU A 496 34.75 32.11 3.76
C LEU A 496 35.15 31.79 5.21
N ALA A 497 35.38 30.52 5.58
CA ALA A 497 35.67 30.14 6.97
C ALA A 497 36.97 30.74 7.55
N SER A 498 37.90 31.21 6.70
CA SER A 498 39.15 31.86 7.13
C SER A 498 39.03 33.38 7.30
N ARG A 499 37.93 33.98 6.85
CA ARG A 499 37.63 35.42 6.96
C ARG A 499 36.79 35.67 8.20
#